data_AF-A0A7C2FE16-F1
#
_entry.id   AF-A0A7C2FE16-F1
#
_cell.length_a   1.000
_cell.length_b   1.000
_cell.length_c   1.000
_cell.angle_alpha   90.00
_cell.angle_beta   90.00
_cell.angle_gamma   90.00
#
_symmetry.space_group_name_H-M   'P 1'
#
loop_
_entity.id
_entity.type
_entity.pdbx_description
1 polymer ?
#
loop_
_entity_poly.entity_id
_entity_poly.type
_entity_poly.pdbx_seq_one_letter_code
_entity_poly.pdbx_strand_id
1 'polypeptide(L)' 'MGKVPPVKEYRLTAHARFEIERRGIEEAEVATVLSTPEQAEVVRPGRVVYQSRFERGGAFADVPAAGLRGR' A
#
# COMPACT_ATOMS: atom_id res chain seq x y z
N MET A 1 1.90 -19.13 6.21
CA MET A 1 0.87 -18.23 5.63
C MET A 1 0.63 -18.70 4.21
N GLY A 2 -0.62 -18.99 3.81
CA GLY A 2 -0.93 -19.42 2.45
C GLY A 2 -0.67 -18.29 1.44
N LYS A 3 -0.33 -18.65 0.20
CA LYS A 3 -0.13 -17.67 -0.88
C LYS A 3 -1.47 -17.00 -1.21
N VAL A 4 -1.50 -15.66 -1.25
CA VAL A 4 -2.68 -14.91 -1.70
C VAL A 4 -2.73 -14.98 -3.23
N PRO A 5 -3.87 -15.38 -3.84
CA PRO A 5 -3.97 -15.44 -5.29
C PRO A 5 -4.01 -14.03 -5.91
N PRO A 6 -3.46 -13.87 -7.13
CA PRO A 6 -3.51 -12.60 -7.84
C PRO A 6 -4.92 -12.26 -8.32
N VAL A 7 -5.24 -10.97 -8.40
CA VAL A 7 -6.44 -10.43 -9.04
C VAL A 7 -6.09 -9.99 -10.45
N LYS A 8 -6.47 -10.81 -11.44
CA LYS A 8 -6.15 -10.56 -12.86
C LYS A 8 -7.18 -9.68 -13.57
N GLU A 9 -8.42 -9.72 -13.11
CA GLU A 9 -9.54 -9.00 -13.70
C GLU A 9 -10.07 -7.99 -12.69
N TYR A 10 -9.93 -6.71 -13.03
CA TYR A 10 -10.44 -5.62 -12.21
C TYR A 10 -10.78 -4.42 -13.09
N ARG A 11 -11.60 -3.52 -12.56
CA ARG A 11 -11.86 -2.21 -13.15
C ARG A 11 -11.69 -1.14 -12.10
N LEU A 12 -11.02 -0.05 -12.45
CA LEU A 12 -11.02 1.16 -11.63
C LEU A 12 -12.22 2.00 -12.05
N THR A 13 -13.11 2.28 -11.09
CA THR A 13 -14.24 3.19 -11.32
C THR A 13 -13.74 4.63 -11.42
N ALA A 14 -14.55 5.54 -11.97
CA ALA A 14 -14.20 6.96 -12.03
C ALA A 14 -13.86 7.54 -10.63
N HIS A 15 -14.62 7.15 -9.60
CA HIS A 15 -14.33 7.55 -8.23
C HIS A 15 -12.99 7.01 -7.73
N ALA A 16 -12.68 5.73 -8.00
CA ALA A 16 -11.39 5.15 -7.62
C ALA A 16 -10.21 5.84 -8.31
N ARG A 17 -10.34 6.17 -9.60
CA ARG A 17 -9.31 6.91 -10.36
C ARG A 17 -9.03 8.28 -9.77
N PHE A 18 -10.07 9.05 -9.47
CA PHE A 18 -9.94 10.34 -8.78
C PHE A 18 -9.22 10.20 -7.44
N GLU A 19 -9.56 9.16 -6.67
CA GLU A 19 -9.04 8.92 -5.34
C GLU A 19 -7.56 8.47 -5.32
N ILE A 20 -7.08 7.75 -6.35
CA ILE A 20 -5.66 7.40 -6.47
C ILE A 20 -4.84 8.61 -6.94
N GLU A 21 -5.33 9.37 -7.92
CA GLU A 21 -4.68 10.57 -8.44
C GLU A 21 -4.49 11.62 -7.35
N ARG A 22 -5.54 11.90 -6.57
CA ARG A 22 -5.51 12.83 -5.43
C ARG A 22 -4.44 12.47 -4.39
N ARG A 23 -4.10 11.18 -4.24
CA ARG A 23 -3.12 10.69 -3.27
C ARG A 23 -1.72 10.52 -3.86
N GLY A 24 -1.53 10.81 -5.15
CA GLY A 24 -0.29 10.55 -5.86
C GLY A 24 0.04 9.06 -5.95
N ILE A 25 -0.99 8.21 -6.04
CA ILE A 25 -0.84 6.77 -6.24
C ILE A 25 -0.94 6.48 -7.73
N GLU A 26 0.09 5.86 -8.27
CA GLU A 26 0.13 5.48 -9.68
C GLU A 26 -0.74 4.24 -9.93
N GLU A 27 -1.42 4.18 -11.08
CA GLU A 27 -2.19 2.97 -11.46
C GLU A 27 -1.30 1.71 -11.49
N ALA A 28 -0.02 1.85 -11.79
CA ALA A 28 0.97 0.77 -11.78
C ALA A 28 1.24 0.22 -10.36
N GLU A 29 1.19 1.06 -9.32
CA GLU A 29 1.32 0.60 -7.93
C GLU A 29 0.11 -0.26 -7.53
N VAL A 30 -1.09 0.15 -7.95
CA VAL A 30 -2.32 -0.63 -7.75
C VAL A 30 -2.22 -1.97 -8.47
N ALA A 31 -1.78 -1.98 -9.74
CA ALA A 31 -1.58 -3.21 -10.51
C ALA A 31 -0.55 -4.15 -9.84
N THR A 32 0.51 -3.59 -9.26
CA THR A 32 1.52 -4.35 -8.52
C THR A 32 0.90 -5.08 -7.32
N VAL A 33 0.13 -4.36 -6.48
CA VAL A 33 -0.57 -4.98 -5.34
C VAL A 33 -1.52 -6.09 -5.79
N LEU A 34 -2.27 -5.88 -6.87
CA LEU A 34 -3.24 -6.86 -7.35
C LEU A 34 -2.58 -8.09 -8.00
N SER A 35 -1.44 -7.91 -8.65
CA SER A 35 -0.71 -9.01 -9.31
C SER A 35 0.14 -9.85 -8.35
N THR A 36 0.64 -9.26 -7.26
CA THR A 36 1.45 -9.95 -6.25
C THR A 36 1.06 -9.48 -4.84
N PRO A 37 -0.17 -9.76 -4.38
CA PRO A 37 -0.59 -9.40 -3.03
C PRO A 37 0.17 -10.26 -2.00
N GLU A 38 0.68 -9.61 -0.94
CA GLU A 38 1.23 -10.33 0.20
C GLU A 38 0.15 -10.75 1.18
N GLN A 39 -0.90 -9.92 1.33
CA GLN A 39 -1.99 -10.14 2.26
C GLN A 39 -3.34 -9.83 1.60
N ALA A 40 -4.36 -10.58 2.00
CA ALA A 40 -5.75 -10.31 1.68
C ALA A 40 -6.58 -10.43 2.95
N GLU A 41 -7.36 -9.38 3.25
CA GLU A 41 -8.24 -9.32 4.40
C GLU A 41 -9.69 -9.11 3.95
N VAL A 42 -10.58 -10.02 4.34
CA VAL A 42 -12.02 -9.85 4.12
C VAL A 42 -12.57 -8.93 5.21
N VAL A 43 -12.83 -7.67 4.85
CA VAL A 43 -13.33 -6.67 5.81
C VAL A 43 -14.83 -6.86 6.08
N ARG A 44 -15.59 -7.30 5.07
CA ARG A 44 -17.01 -7.65 5.15
C ARG A 44 -17.42 -8.45 3.90
N PRO A 45 -18.61 -9.08 3.85
CA PRO A 45 -19.06 -9.80 2.66
C PRO A 45 -18.95 -8.95 1.39
N GLY A 46 -18.26 -9.49 0.38
CA GLY A 46 -18.01 -8.80 -0.90
C GLY A 46 -16.94 -7.70 -0.90
N ARG A 47 -16.23 -7.47 0.22
CA ARG A 47 -15.15 -6.47 0.29
C ARG A 47 -13.87 -7.06 0.86
N VAL A 48 -12.83 -7.09 0.01
CA VAL A 48 -11.50 -7.57 0.35
C VAL A 48 -10.49 -6.44 0.19
N VAL A 49 -9.53 -6.36 1.11
CA VAL A 49 -8.39 -5.44 1.04
C VAL A 49 -7.15 -6.26 0.71
N TYR A 50 -6.46 -5.90 -0.37
CA TYR A 50 -5.18 -6.49 -0.78
C TYR A 50 -4.05 -5.55 -0.38
N GLN A 51 -2.95 -6.10 0.13
CA GLN A 51 -1.81 -5.32 0.61
C GLN A 51 -0.49 -5.96 0.17
N SER A 52 0.47 -5.11 -0.17
CA SER A 52 1.87 -5.47 -0.43
C SER A 52 2.77 -4.44 0.24
N ARG A 53 4.01 -4.83 0.56
CA ARG A 53 4.99 -3.86 1.06
C ARG A 53 5.59 -3.08 -0.10
N PHE A 54 5.85 -1.81 0.14
CA PHE A 54 6.59 -0.94 -0.76
C PHE A 54 7.81 -0.40 -0.02
N GLU A 55 8.95 -0.35 -0.71
CA GLU A 55 10.10 0.40 -0.24
C GLU A 55 9.80 1.89 -0.42
N ARG A 56 9.53 2.60 0.68
CA ARG A 56 9.36 4.05 0.63
C ARG A 56 10.72 4.73 0.86
N GLY A 57 11.24 5.36 -0.19
CA GLY A 57 12.56 6.00 -0.18
C GLY A 57 12.62 7.25 0.70
N GLY A 58 13.66 7.27 1.53
CA GLY A 58 14.05 8.35 2.43
C GLY A 58 14.64 7.70 3.66
N ALA A 59 15.97 7.65 3.74
CA ALA A 59 16.67 7.24 4.96
C ALA A 59 15.92 7.86 6.13
N PHE A 60 15.62 7.07 7.16
CA PHE A 60 15.62 7.66 8.48
C PHE A 60 17.00 8.29 8.56
N ALA A 61 17.13 9.59 8.26
CA ALA A 61 18.31 10.31 8.65
C ALA A 61 18.38 9.97 10.13
N ASP A 62 19.41 9.22 10.52
CA ASP A 62 19.73 8.97 11.89
C ASP A 62 19.59 10.32 12.56
N VAL A 63 18.48 10.56 13.27
CA VAL A 63 18.36 11.75 14.08
C VAL A 63 19.41 11.47 15.14
N PRO A 64 20.57 12.15 15.13
CA PRO A 64 21.52 11.91 16.19
C PRO A 64 20.75 12.19 17.48
N ALA A 65 20.81 11.25 18.42
CA ALA A 65 20.29 11.41 19.76
C ALA A 65 21.06 12.56 20.45
N ALA A 66 20.75 13.79 20.07
CA ALA A 66 21.37 15.00 20.55
C ALA A 66 20.26 15.83 21.18
N GLY A 67 20.10 15.69 22.50
CA GLY A 67 19.32 16.68 23.24
C GLY A 67 18.69 16.30 24.57
N LEU A 68 19.00 15.18 25.22
CA LEU A 68 18.85 15.11 26.68
C LEU A 68 20.18 15.47 27.35
N ARG A 69 20.46 16.78 27.40
CA ARG A 69 21.32 17.31 28.46
C ARG A 69 20.40 17.81 29.56
N GLY A 70 20.52 17.18 30.72
CA GLY A 70 19.89 17.64 31.92
C GLY A 70 20.29 19.07 32.27
N ARG A 71 19.37 19.78 32.90
CA ARG A 71 19.62 20.31 34.23
C ARG A 71 18.30 20.35 34.99
#